data_AF-A0A8I0N7H2-F1
#
_entry.id   AF-A0A8I0N7H2-F1
#
_cell.length_a   1.000
_cell.length_b   1.000
_cell.length_c   1.000
_cell.angle_alpha   90.00
_cell.angle_beta   90.00
_cell.angle_gamma   90.00
#
_symmetry.space_group_name_H-M   'P 1'
#
loop_
_entity.id
_entity.type
_entity.pdbx_description
1 polymer ?
#
loop_
_entity_poly.entity_id
_entity_poly.type
_entity_poly.pdbx_seq_one_letter_code
_entity_poly.pdbx_strand_id
1 'polypeptide(L)' 'MSKRLDITARQVTAICEGAKKAGCIPEIKIGNAYIRLIPQELLIDISDEIPYEEKGRGYL' A
#
# COMPACT_ATOMS: atom_id res chain seq x y z
N MET A 1 13.95 6.06 -18.36
CA MET A 1 13.57 4.63 -18.26
C MET A 1 12.92 4.41 -16.91
N SER A 2 11.60 4.17 -16.85
CA SER A 2 10.97 3.76 -15.60
C SER A 2 11.47 2.35 -15.24
N LYS A 3 12.02 2.18 -14.04
CA LYS A 3 12.41 0.84 -13.57
C LYS A 3 11.14 0.02 -13.48
N ARG A 4 11.13 -1.13 -14.15
CA ARG A 4 10.01 -2.06 -14.12
C ARG A 4 9.83 -2.52 -12.67
N LEU A 5 8.62 -2.38 -12.12
CA LEU A 5 8.31 -2.84 -10.77
C LEU A 5 8.43 -4.37 -10.72
N ASP A 6 8.83 -4.89 -9.55
CA ASP A 6 8.97 -6.34 -9.32
C ASP A 6 7.62 -7.06 -9.46
N ILE A 7 6.52 -6.35 -9.23
CA ILE A 7 5.15 -6.89 -9.29
C ILE A 7 4.25 -5.98 -10.13
N THR A 8 3.27 -6.59 -10.78
CA THR A 8 2.24 -5.89 -11.55
C THR A 8 1.10 -5.42 -10.66
N ALA A 9 0.38 -4.38 -11.09
CA ALA A 9 -0.84 -3.93 -10.40
C ALA A 9 -1.88 -5.06 -10.23
N ARG A 10 -2.01 -5.94 -11.22
CA ARG A 10 -2.90 -7.11 -11.14
C ARG A 10 -2.52 -8.07 -10.01
N GLN A 11 -1.22 -8.26 -9.77
CA GLN A 11 -0.73 -9.08 -8.65
C GLN A 11 -1.00 -8.40 -7.31
N VAL A 12 -0.83 -7.07 -7.21
CA VAL A 12 -1.23 -6.30 -6.02
C VAL A 12 -2.71 -6.54 -5.71
N THR A 13 -3.60 -6.38 -6.69
CA THR A 13 -5.04 -6.59 -6.51
C THR A 13 -5.35 -8.00 -6.00
N ALA A 14 -4.75 -9.04 -6.59
CA ALA A 14 -4.96 -10.42 -6.18
C ALA A 14 -4.52 -10.68 -4.73
N ILE A 15 -3.41 -10.09 -4.28
CA ILE A 15 -2.94 -10.21 -2.89
C ILE A 15 -3.95 -9.54 -1.94
N CYS A 16 -4.40 -8.33 -2.26
CA CYS A 16 -5.34 -7.60 -1.43
C CYS A 16 -6.70 -8.31 -1.32
N GLU A 17 -7.23 -8.85 -2.42
CA GLU A 17 -8.47 -9.63 -2.42
C GLU A 17 -8.33 -10.93 -1.61
N GLY A 18 -7.18 -11.61 -1.72
CA GLY A 18 -6.87 -12.79 -0.93
C GLY A 18 -6.82 -12.50 0.57
N ALA A 19 -6.11 -11.42 0.97
CA ALA A 19 -6.01 -11.00 2.35
C ALA A 19 -7.38 -10.59 2.93
N LYS A 20 -8.19 -9.86 2.17
CA LYS A 20 -9.58 -9.51 2.55
C LYS A 20 -10.42 -10.76 2.82
N LYS A 21 -10.35 -11.78 1.96
CA LYS A 21 -11.08 -13.05 2.14
C LYS A 21 -10.59 -13.84 3.35
N ALA A 22 -9.30 -13.77 3.66
CA ALA A 22 -8.70 -14.42 4.81
C ALA A 22 -8.92 -13.66 6.14
N GLY A 23 -9.43 -12.43 6.09
CA GLY A 23 -9.53 -11.56 7.28
C GLY A 23 -8.17 -11.08 7.78
N CYS A 24 -7.16 -11.01 6.91
CA CYS A 24 -5.81 -10.59 7.23
C CYS A 24 -5.50 -9.20 6.64
N ILE A 25 -4.54 -8.49 7.24
CA ILE A 25 -4.01 -7.23 6.69
C ILE A 25 -2.92 -7.57 5.66
N PRO A 26 -3.05 -7.15 4.39
CA PRO A 26 -2.01 -7.39 3.39
C PRO A 26 -0.79 -6.49 3.63
N GLU A 27 0.39 -7.11 3.56
CA GLU A 27 1.69 -6.43 3.55
C GLU A 27 2.46 -6.86 2.31
N ILE A 28 2.97 -5.88 1.56
CA ILE A 28 3.63 -6.08 0.27
C ILE A 28 4.98 -5.36 0.29
N LYS A 29 6.06 -6.10 -0.01
CA LYS A 29 7.39 -5.53 -0.22
C LYS A 29 7.65 -5.35 -1.72
N ILE A 30 7.98 -4.13 -2.14
CA ILE A 30 8.34 -3.79 -3.52
C ILE A 30 9.70 -3.09 -3.49
N GLY A 31 10.75 -3.77 -3.96
CA GLY A 31 12.14 -3.33 -3.76
C GLY A 31 12.45 -3.05 -2.28
N ASN A 32 12.69 -1.77 -1.96
CA ASN A 32 12.99 -1.30 -0.60
C ASN A 32 11.76 -0.70 0.13
N ALA A 33 10.60 -0.66 -0.51
CA ALA A 33 9.37 -0.13 0.08
C ALA A 33 8.53 -1.27 0.68
N TYR A 34 7.95 -1.00 1.85
CA TYR A 34 6.92 -1.85 2.47
C TYR A 34 5.60 -1.10 2.44
N ILE A 35 4.56 -1.75 1.93
CA ILE A 35 3.20 -1.23 1.85
C ILE A 35 2.33 -2.14 2.71
N ARG A 36 1.63 -1.56 3.69
CA ARG A 36 0.63 -2.26 4.51
C ARG A 36 -0.70 -1.54 4.32
N LEU A 37 -1.74 -2.25 3.87
CA LEU A 37 -3.07 -1.66 3.72
C LEU A 37 -3.87 -1.90 4.98
N ILE A 38 -3.90 -0.88 5.84
CA ILE A 38 -4.63 -0.91 7.10
C ILE A 38 -6.03 -0.35 6.83
N PRO A 39 -7.11 -1.09 7.14
CA PRO A 39 -8.47 -0.57 7.12
C PRO A 39 -8.57 0.70 7.98
N GLN A 40 -9.32 1.70 7.52
CA GLN A 40 -9.41 3.00 8.19
C GLN A 40 -9.96 2.87 9.61
N GLU A 41 -10.88 1.93 9.84
CA GLU A 41 -11.44 1.59 11.14
C GLU A 41 -10.42 1.00 12.13
N LEU A 42 -9.28 0.49 11.64
CA LEU A 42 -8.18 -0.02 12.46
C LEU A 42 -7.06 1.01 12.66
N LEU A 43 -7.18 2.20 12.04
CA LEU A 43 -6.34 3.33 12.42
C LEU A 43 -6.80 3.78 13.80
N ILE A 44 -6.08 3.34 14.82
CA ILE A 44 -6.05 4.03 16.11
C ILE A 44 -5.59 5.45 15.79
N ASP A 45 -6.25 6.48 16.34
CA ASP A 45 -5.90 7.89 16.12
C ASP A 45 -4.40 8.14 16.43
N ILE A 46 -3.55 7.94 15.43
CA ILE A 46 -2.15 8.33 15.46
C ILE A 46 -2.20 9.83 15.22
N SER A 47 -2.26 10.57 16.33
CA SER A 47 -2.19 12.03 16.38
C SER A 47 -1.17 12.57 15.37
N ASP A 48 -1.66 13.40 14.45
CA ASP A 48 -1.06 14.53 13.72
C ASP A 48 0.47 14.75 13.68
N GLU A 49 1.32 13.72 13.63
CA GLU A 49 2.79 13.90 13.55
C GLU A 49 3.49 13.18 12.40
N ILE A 50 2.77 12.82 11.34
CA ILE A 50 3.42 12.56 10.04
C ILE A 50 2.66 13.34 8.97
N PRO A 51 3.23 14.42 8.41
CA PRO A 51 2.61 15.11 7.30
C PRO A 51 2.60 14.12 6.14
N TYR A 52 1.41 13.64 5.78
CA TYR A 52 1.20 13.02 4.48
C TYR A 52 1.46 14.15 3.46
N GLU A 53 2.70 14.27 2.99
CA GLU A 53 3.01 15.20 1.90
C GLU A 53 2.09 14.83 0.73
N GLU A 54 1.06 15.64 0.50
CA GLU A 54 0.44 15.78 -0.82
C GLU A 54 1.49 16.33 -1.78
N LYS A 55 2.50 15.52 -2.14
CA LYS A 55 3.17 15.71 -3.42
C LYS A 55 2.28 15.08 -4.47
N GLY A 56 1.26 15.84 -4.85
CA GLY A 56 0.68 15.79 -6.18
C GLY A 56 1.81 15.91 -7.19
N ARG A 57 2.33 14.78 -7.65
CA ARG A 57 3.10 14.67 -8.88
C ARG A 57 2.53 13.50 -9.64
N GLY A 58 1.93 13.84 -10.78
CA GLY A 58 1.31 12.92 -11.71
C GLY A 58 2.14 11.67 -11.91
N TYR A 59 1.45 10.54 -11.79
CA TYR A 59 1.91 9.28 -12.34
C TYR A 59 1.90 9.46 -13.86
N LEU A 60 3.08 9.68 -14.44
CA LEU A 60 3.37 9.62 -15.88
C LEU A 60 3.00 8.24 -16.44
#